data_AF-A0A930L627-F1
#
_entry.id   AF-A0A930L627-F1
#
_cell.length_a   1.000
_cell.length_b   1.000
_cell.length_c   1.000
_cell.angle_alpha   90.00
_cell.angle_beta   90.00
_cell.angle_gamma   90.00
#
_symmetry.space_group_name_H-M   'P 1'
#
loop_
_entity.id
_entity.type
_entity.pdbx_description
1 polymer ?
#
loop_
_entity_poly.entity_id
_entity_poly.type
_entity_poly.pdbx_seq_one_letter_code
_entity_poly.pdbx_strand_id
1 'polypeptide(L)'
;MAPKSTLSALALLGALSLTACASAPNNASASAVVDPAAFETAEPSAVPAPGDDSTGIKAAVITSHDPSIHPTATQPTETPAPGNTSNQESAAFTATPMPSSAAVARSQKIMDGTWVQQDAAGLENYMDAVIHDGIIEVTYHLNHEELATPFWVGTFEVKTGSFSYVSHVDRAKLARAPYASDKETKEFTMENGVLSFPMTYEGATRIIHLEKQHS
;
A
#
# COMPACT_ATOMS: atom_id res chain seq x y z
N MET A 1 -17.41 -50.51 -25.22
CA MET A 1 -18.39 -50.57 -26.32
C MET A 1 -19.50 -49.60 -25.97
N ALA A 2 -19.42 -48.37 -26.48
CA ALA A 2 -20.33 -47.26 -26.14
C ALA A 2 -21.51 -47.20 -27.13
N PRO A 3 -22.70 -46.76 -26.71
CA PRO A 3 -23.77 -46.42 -27.65
C PRO A 3 -23.74 -44.95 -28.07
N LYS A 4 -24.28 -44.78 -29.28
CA LYS A 4 -24.17 -43.67 -30.24
C LYS A 4 -24.91 -42.38 -29.86
N SER A 5 -24.43 -41.33 -30.50
CA SER A 5 -24.89 -39.95 -30.61
C SER A 5 -26.40 -39.75 -30.81
N THR A 6 -26.92 -38.67 -30.21
CA THR A 6 -28.05 -37.90 -30.75
C THR A 6 -27.71 -36.42 -30.64
N LEU A 7 -27.54 -35.79 -31.81
CA LEU A 7 -27.31 -34.38 -32.01
C LEU A 7 -28.69 -33.74 -32.20
N SER A 8 -29.06 -32.80 -31.33
CA SER A 8 -30.28 -32.00 -31.51
C SER A 8 -29.90 -30.53 -31.57
N ALA A 9 -29.82 -30.02 -32.79
CA ALA A 9 -29.76 -28.60 -33.10
C ALA A 9 -31.20 -28.09 -33.16
N LEU A 10 -31.55 -27.10 -32.33
CA LEU A 10 -32.76 -26.32 -32.52
C LEU A 10 -32.39 -24.84 -32.47
N ALA A 11 -32.36 -24.25 -33.66
CA ALA A 11 -32.30 -22.83 -33.87
C ALA A 11 -33.62 -22.19 -33.43
N LEU A 12 -33.55 -21.17 -32.58
CA LEU A 12 -34.67 -20.27 -32.30
C LEU A 12 -34.17 -18.84 -32.51
N LEU A 13 -34.47 -18.34 -33.72
CA LEU A 13 -34.44 -16.92 -34.05
C LEU A 13 -35.46 -16.19 -33.18
N GLY A 14 -34.98 -15.42 -32.21
CA GLY A 14 -35.77 -14.44 -31.47
C GLY A 14 -35.55 -13.04 -32.06
N ALA A 15 -36.57 -12.52 -32.74
CA ALA A 15 -36.56 -11.23 -33.42
C ALA A 15 -36.36 -10.04 -32.45
N LEU A 16 -35.38 -9.17 -32.75
CA LEU A 16 -35.28 -7.85 -32.15
C LEU A 16 -36.43 -6.98 -32.62
N SER A 17 -37.32 -6.60 -31.71
CA SER A 17 -38.31 -5.55 -31.90
C SER A 17 -37.80 -4.29 -31.20
N LEU A 18 -37.29 -3.32 -31.97
CA LEU A 18 -36.95 -1.98 -31.48
C LEU A 18 -38.24 -1.15 -31.40
N THR A 19 -38.85 -1.11 -30.22
CA THR A 19 -39.94 -0.17 -29.93
C THR A 19 -39.34 1.15 -29.48
N ALA A 20 -39.31 2.12 -30.38
CA ALA A 20 -39.14 3.52 -30.04
C ALA A 20 -40.48 4.08 -29.53
N CYS A 21 -40.53 4.63 -28.32
CA CYS A 21 -41.40 5.76 -28.00
C CYS A 21 -40.94 6.51 -26.74
N ALA A 22 -41.20 7.82 -26.78
CA ALA A 22 -40.87 8.92 -25.89
C ALA A 22 -41.12 8.68 -24.39
N SER A 23 -40.55 9.40 -23.42
CA SER A 23 -40.58 10.86 -23.27
C SER A 23 -39.60 11.32 -22.18
N ALA A 24 -38.96 12.47 -22.39
CA ALA A 24 -38.18 13.18 -21.40
C ALA A 24 -39.08 13.75 -20.28
N PRO A 25 -38.63 13.76 -19.01
CA PRO A 25 -39.10 14.72 -18.03
C PRO A 25 -38.16 15.93 -18.00
N ASN A 26 -38.69 17.01 -18.55
CA ASN A 26 -38.41 18.41 -18.29
C ASN A 26 -37.87 18.67 -16.87
N ASN A 27 -36.58 19.01 -16.77
CA ASN A 27 -36.04 19.73 -15.62
C ASN A 27 -35.84 21.19 -16.04
N ALA A 28 -36.79 22.03 -15.64
CA ALA A 28 -36.62 23.47 -15.65
C ALA A 28 -35.65 23.83 -14.53
N SER A 29 -34.45 24.28 -14.89
CA SER A 29 -33.58 25.00 -13.96
C SER A 29 -33.03 26.22 -14.68
N ALA A 30 -33.19 27.34 -14.00
CA ALA A 30 -33.17 28.70 -14.49
C ALA A 30 -31.88 29.10 -15.23
N SER A 31 -32.05 29.85 -16.32
CA SER A 31 -31.00 30.71 -16.87
C SER A 31 -30.62 31.76 -15.84
N ALA A 32 -29.50 31.55 -15.15
CA ALA A 32 -28.76 32.64 -14.53
C ALA A 32 -27.75 33.16 -15.57
N VAL A 33 -28.09 34.31 -16.14
CA VAL A 33 -27.15 35.15 -16.89
C VAL A 33 -26.05 35.56 -15.92
N VAL A 34 -24.83 35.09 -16.14
CA VAL A 34 -23.65 35.58 -15.42
C VAL A 34 -23.12 36.78 -16.20
N ASP A 35 -23.31 37.95 -15.61
CA ASP A 35 -22.74 39.23 -16.02
C ASP A 35 -21.19 39.18 -15.93
N PRO A 36 -20.44 39.52 -16.99
CA PRO A 36 -18.99 39.49 -16.98
C PRO A 36 -18.41 40.88 -16.67
N ALA A 37 -18.70 41.46 -15.50
CA ALA A 37 -18.08 42.72 -15.09
C ALA A 37 -17.98 42.88 -13.55
N ALA A 38 -17.07 42.13 -12.92
CA ALA A 38 -16.52 42.51 -11.61
C ALA A 38 -15.18 41.79 -11.33
N PHE A 39 -14.11 42.21 -12.02
CA PHE A 39 -12.75 41.97 -11.51
C PHE A 39 -12.44 43.07 -10.49
N GLU A 40 -12.69 42.81 -9.22
CA GLU A 40 -12.14 43.60 -8.13
C GLU A 40 -10.95 42.87 -7.52
N THR A 41 -9.78 43.49 -7.70
CA THR A 41 -8.47 43.08 -7.23
C THR A 41 -8.43 43.03 -5.70
N ALA A 42 -8.36 41.83 -5.12
CA ALA A 42 -7.96 41.66 -3.73
C ALA A 42 -6.47 41.26 -3.69
N GLU A 43 -5.64 42.23 -3.32
CA GLU A 43 -4.21 42.12 -3.04
C GLU A 43 -3.96 41.22 -1.81
N PRO A 44 -2.98 40.30 -1.83
CA PRO A 44 -2.58 39.60 -0.61
C PRO A 44 -1.70 40.53 0.24
N SER A 45 -2.25 41.03 1.36
CA SER A 45 -1.47 41.72 2.39
C SER A 45 -0.36 40.82 2.93
N ALA A 46 0.87 41.20 2.63
CA ALA A 46 2.08 40.65 3.21
C ALA A 46 2.13 40.93 4.72
N VAL A 47 2.37 39.90 5.53
CA VAL A 47 2.77 40.05 6.93
C VAL A 47 4.30 40.15 6.97
N PRO A 48 4.90 41.22 7.55
CA PRO A 48 6.35 41.31 7.72
C PRO A 48 6.83 40.48 8.92
N ALA A 49 7.86 39.66 8.72
CA ALA A 49 8.94 39.49 9.71
C ALA A 49 9.95 40.63 9.46
N PRO A 50 10.77 41.14 10.43
CA PRO A 50 11.44 40.41 11.50
C PRO A 50 11.58 41.18 12.85
N GLY A 51 12.19 40.55 13.86
CA GLY A 51 12.61 41.20 15.10
C GLY A 51 13.51 40.32 15.94
N ASP A 52 14.81 40.38 15.66
CA ASP A 52 15.90 40.00 16.56
C ASP A 52 16.00 41.07 17.66
N ASP A 53 16.08 40.65 18.92
CA ASP A 53 16.80 41.43 19.93
C ASP A 53 17.31 40.51 21.04
N SER A 54 18.64 40.38 21.03
CA SER A 54 19.45 39.72 22.04
C SER A 54 19.72 40.66 23.21
N THR A 55 19.46 40.27 24.46
CA THR A 55 20.34 40.63 25.61
C THR A 55 19.94 39.88 26.89
N GLY A 56 20.90 39.18 27.53
CA GLY A 56 20.67 38.64 28.87
C GLY A 56 21.63 37.54 29.36
N ILE A 57 22.94 37.75 29.26
CA ILE A 57 23.98 36.94 29.91
C ILE A 57 23.96 37.07 31.45
N LYS A 58 24.08 35.96 32.22
CA LYS A 58 24.94 35.71 33.43
C LYS A 58 24.94 34.19 33.71
N ALA A 59 25.99 33.42 33.38
CA ALA A 59 27.28 33.21 34.08
C ALA A 59 27.28 32.10 35.16
N ALA A 60 27.87 30.95 34.80
CA ALA A 60 28.83 30.12 35.57
C ALA A 60 29.27 28.96 34.63
N VAL A 61 30.46 28.93 33.99
CA VAL A 61 31.78 28.49 34.52
C VAL A 61 31.62 27.15 35.25
N ILE A 62 32.11 26.00 34.75
CA ILE A 62 33.54 25.57 34.79
C ILE A 62 33.90 24.57 33.65
N THR A 63 34.92 24.95 32.88
CA THR A 63 36.10 24.20 32.36
C THR A 63 35.97 22.86 31.59
N SER A 64 36.20 22.98 30.28
CA SER A 64 37.04 22.18 29.35
C SER A 64 37.84 20.97 29.89
N HIS A 65 37.87 19.85 29.15
CA HIS A 65 39.11 19.35 28.50
C HIS A 65 38.83 18.27 27.43
N ASP A 66 39.67 18.35 26.39
CA ASP A 66 39.82 17.63 25.13
C ASP A 66 40.30 16.14 25.29
N PRO A 67 40.18 15.27 24.26
CA PRO A 67 40.26 13.82 24.35
C PRO A 67 41.66 13.25 24.05
N SER A 68 41.90 11.98 24.41
CA SER A 68 42.59 10.95 23.60
C SER A 68 43.21 9.82 24.45
N ILE A 69 43.27 8.63 23.83
CA ILE A 69 44.19 7.50 24.07
C ILE A 69 43.76 6.40 25.08
N HIS A 70 43.34 5.24 24.54
CA HIS A 70 43.57 3.90 25.12
C HIS A 70 45.08 3.56 25.03
N PRO A 71 45.69 2.83 26.00
CA PRO A 71 45.82 1.37 25.81
C PRO A 71 45.92 0.48 27.09
N THR A 72 45.52 -0.78 26.91
CA THR A 72 46.14 -2.07 27.36
C THR A 72 46.49 -2.40 28.82
N ALA A 73 46.01 -3.60 29.22
CA ALA A 73 46.48 -4.56 30.27
C ALA A 73 46.36 -4.09 31.74
N THR A 74 45.97 -4.90 32.73
CA THR A 74 46.33 -6.29 33.02
C THR A 74 45.29 -6.86 34.00
N GLN A 75 45.02 -8.17 33.92
CA GLN A 75 44.30 -8.97 34.92
C GLN A 75 44.92 -8.83 36.33
N PRO A 76 44.21 -9.23 37.40
CA PRO A 76 44.62 -10.50 37.98
C PRO A 76 43.47 -11.46 38.32
N THR A 77 43.80 -12.74 38.17
CA THR A 77 43.10 -13.92 38.66
C THR A 77 42.96 -13.91 40.19
N GLU A 78 41.77 -14.19 40.71
CA GLU A 78 41.59 -14.97 41.94
C GLU A 78 40.38 -15.92 41.79
N THR A 79 40.57 -17.16 42.26
CA THR A 79 39.61 -18.29 42.32
C THR A 79 39.34 -18.58 43.83
N PRO A 80 38.42 -19.46 44.24
CA PRO A 80 37.02 -19.23 44.59
C PRO A 80 36.69 -19.51 46.08
N ALA A 81 35.51 -19.10 46.57
CA ALA A 81 34.82 -19.77 47.68
C ALA A 81 33.29 -19.56 47.62
N PRO A 82 32.47 -20.53 48.07
CA PRO A 82 31.10 -20.72 47.63
C PRO A 82 30.06 -20.06 48.54
N GLY A 83 28.97 -19.56 47.95
CA GLY A 83 27.84 -18.98 48.66
C GLY A 83 26.55 -19.12 47.85
N ASN A 84 25.76 -20.14 48.22
CA ASN A 84 24.30 -20.19 48.18
C ASN A 84 23.54 -19.02 47.50
N THR A 85 22.75 -19.29 46.47
CA THR A 85 21.27 -19.31 46.52
C THR A 85 20.65 -19.33 45.12
N SER A 86 19.44 -19.90 45.11
CA SER A 86 18.41 -19.76 44.08
C SER A 86 18.48 -20.75 42.92
N ASN A 87 17.62 -21.75 43.04
CA ASN A 87 17.15 -22.56 41.93
C ASN A 87 16.57 -21.62 40.87
N GLN A 88 17.37 -21.32 39.84
CA GLN A 88 16.85 -20.79 38.59
C GLN A 88 16.11 -21.93 37.89
N GLU A 89 14.80 -21.93 38.07
CA GLU A 89 13.89 -22.60 37.16
C GLU A 89 14.24 -22.16 35.74
N SER A 90 14.75 -23.12 34.97
CA SER A 90 15.04 -22.97 33.55
C SER A 90 13.74 -22.64 32.84
N ALA A 91 13.44 -21.34 32.72
CA ALA A 91 12.47 -20.84 31.76
C ALA A 91 13.03 -21.14 30.37
N ALA A 92 12.68 -22.33 29.87
CA ALA A 92 12.87 -22.70 28.48
C ALA A 92 12.04 -21.72 27.65
N PHE A 93 12.69 -20.68 27.12
CA PHE A 93 12.14 -19.88 26.04
C PHE A 93 11.82 -20.86 24.92
N THR A 94 10.53 -21.13 24.73
CA THR A 94 10.07 -21.85 23.55
C THR A 94 10.23 -20.88 22.39
N ALA A 95 11.44 -20.82 21.83
CA ALA A 95 11.70 -20.09 20.61
C ALA A 95 10.83 -20.72 19.53
N THR A 96 9.84 -19.97 19.06
CA THR A 96 9.05 -20.35 17.89
C THR A 96 10.04 -20.62 16.76
N PRO A 97 9.95 -21.74 16.02
CA PRO A 97 10.86 -22.01 14.94
C PRO A 97 10.81 -20.87 13.92
N MET A 98 11.93 -20.15 13.74
CA MET A 98 12.04 -19.15 12.69
C MET A 98 11.85 -19.87 11.33
N PRO A 99 11.05 -19.32 10.41
CA PRO A 99 10.87 -19.96 9.11
C PRO A 99 12.21 -20.08 8.39
N SER A 100 12.48 -21.27 7.84
CA SER A 100 13.66 -21.50 7.01
C SER A 100 13.62 -20.60 5.77
N SER A 101 14.77 -20.06 5.35
CA SER A 101 14.90 -19.23 4.15
C SER A 101 14.32 -19.91 2.90
N ALA A 102 14.44 -21.23 2.79
CA ALA A 102 13.84 -21.99 1.69
C ALA A 102 12.29 -21.98 1.72
N ALA A 103 11.68 -21.97 2.90
CA ALA A 103 10.24 -21.87 3.04
C ALA A 103 9.74 -20.47 2.65
N VAL A 104 10.46 -19.42 3.05
CA VAL A 104 10.15 -18.03 2.64
C VAL A 104 10.26 -17.88 1.13
N ALA A 105 11.36 -18.34 0.52
CA ALA A 105 11.54 -18.28 -0.93
C ALA A 105 10.44 -19.05 -1.70
N ARG A 106 10.02 -20.21 -1.19
CA ARG A 106 8.90 -20.97 -1.76
C ARG A 106 7.59 -20.20 -1.66
N SER A 107 7.28 -19.64 -0.48
CA SER A 107 6.09 -18.83 -0.28
C SER A 107 6.08 -17.61 -1.23
N GLN A 108 7.23 -16.99 -1.45
CA GLN A 108 7.35 -15.82 -2.31
C GLN A 108 7.05 -16.18 -3.75
N LYS A 109 7.64 -17.29 -4.23
CA LYS A 109 7.36 -17.84 -5.55
C LYS A 109 5.89 -18.23 -5.77
N ILE A 110 5.16 -18.57 -4.70
CA ILE A 110 3.71 -18.85 -4.77
C ILE A 110 2.93 -17.55 -4.94
N MET A 111 3.43 -16.41 -4.48
CA MET A 111 2.78 -15.10 -4.63
C MET A 111 3.03 -14.46 -5.99
N ASP A 112 4.15 -14.78 -6.65
CA ASP A 112 4.48 -14.26 -7.97
C ASP A 112 3.35 -14.49 -8.98
N GLY A 113 3.00 -13.45 -9.74
CA GLY A 113 1.97 -13.49 -10.79
C GLY A 113 1.06 -12.28 -10.77
N THR A 114 0.00 -12.37 -11.58
CA THR A 114 -1.01 -11.32 -11.72
C THR A 114 -2.17 -11.56 -10.76
N TRP A 115 -2.60 -10.49 -10.11
CA TRP A 115 -3.70 -10.43 -9.15
C TRP A 115 -4.69 -9.39 -9.65
N VAL A 116 -5.97 -9.73 -9.72
CA VAL A 116 -6.99 -8.83 -10.27
C VAL A 116 -8.09 -8.63 -9.26
N GLN A 117 -8.63 -7.42 -9.20
CA GLN A 117 -9.73 -7.09 -8.29
C GLN A 117 -10.93 -8.01 -8.54
N GLN A 118 -11.53 -8.48 -7.45
CA GLN A 118 -12.76 -9.26 -7.50
C GLN A 118 -13.83 -8.50 -8.30
N ASP A 119 -14.59 -9.24 -9.11
CA ASP A 119 -15.64 -8.73 -9.99
C ASP A 119 -15.21 -7.67 -11.02
N ALA A 120 -13.90 -7.55 -11.33
CA ALA A 120 -13.36 -6.52 -12.24
C ALA A 120 -14.12 -6.39 -13.58
N ALA A 121 -14.59 -7.50 -14.17
CA ALA A 121 -15.34 -7.48 -15.43
C ALA A 121 -16.66 -6.69 -15.38
N GLY A 122 -17.24 -6.50 -14.18
CA GLY A 122 -18.44 -5.70 -13.95
C GLY A 122 -18.17 -4.26 -13.51
N LEU A 123 -16.90 -3.87 -13.37
CA LEU A 123 -16.52 -2.56 -12.83
C LEU A 123 -16.06 -1.63 -13.96
N GLU A 124 -16.44 -0.36 -13.85
CA GLU A 124 -15.92 0.70 -14.72
C GLU A 124 -14.46 1.01 -14.40
N ASN A 125 -14.11 1.02 -13.12
CA ASN A 125 -12.74 1.26 -12.63
C ASN A 125 -12.36 0.13 -11.67
N TYR A 126 -11.17 -0.46 -11.86
CA TYR A 126 -10.68 -1.56 -11.03
C TYR A 126 -9.16 -1.52 -10.89
N MET A 127 -8.62 -2.32 -9.97
CA MET A 127 -7.18 -2.45 -9.79
C MET A 127 -6.69 -3.86 -10.10
N ASP A 128 -5.46 -3.95 -10.59
CA ASP A 128 -4.70 -5.18 -10.60
C ASP A 128 -3.36 -4.98 -9.89
N ALA A 129 -2.67 -6.08 -9.65
CA ALA A 129 -1.29 -6.06 -9.23
C ALA A 129 -0.47 -7.15 -9.91
N VAL A 130 0.81 -6.87 -10.10
CA VAL A 130 1.81 -7.87 -10.46
C VAL A 130 2.81 -7.98 -9.32
N ILE A 131 3.00 -9.21 -8.84
CA ILE A 131 4.00 -9.54 -7.83
C ILE A 131 5.12 -10.32 -8.50
N HIS A 132 6.35 -9.88 -8.33
CA HIS A 132 7.53 -10.58 -8.78
C HIS A 132 8.77 -10.09 -8.04
N ASP A 133 9.77 -10.95 -7.83
CA ASP A 133 11.10 -10.56 -7.32
C ASP A 133 11.08 -9.72 -6.02
N GLY A 134 10.08 -9.93 -5.16
CA GLY A 134 9.92 -9.14 -3.93
C GLY A 134 9.46 -7.70 -4.15
N ILE A 135 8.81 -7.44 -5.27
CA ILE A 135 8.15 -6.19 -5.63
C ILE A 135 6.66 -6.47 -5.86
N ILE A 136 5.85 -5.49 -5.51
CA ILE A 136 4.44 -5.41 -5.88
C ILE A 136 4.21 -4.12 -6.68
N GLU A 137 3.63 -4.27 -7.86
CA GLU A 137 3.21 -3.16 -8.72
C GLU A 137 1.69 -3.20 -8.82
N VAL A 138 1.00 -2.15 -8.38
CA VAL A 138 -0.46 -2.03 -8.43
C VAL A 138 -0.84 -1.01 -9.50
N THR A 139 -1.70 -1.40 -10.43
CA THR A 139 -2.23 -0.53 -11.49
C THR A 139 -3.67 -0.17 -11.18
N TYR A 140 -4.04 1.08 -11.44
CA TYR A 140 -5.43 1.51 -11.47
C TYR A 140 -5.89 1.64 -12.92
N HIS A 141 -6.91 0.86 -13.29
CA HIS A 141 -7.59 0.91 -14.57
C HIS A 141 -8.83 1.77 -14.44
N LEU A 142 -8.95 2.76 -15.31
CA LEU A 142 -10.06 3.71 -15.34
C LEU A 142 -10.81 3.64 -16.67
N ASN A 143 -12.09 4.02 -16.63
CA ASN A 143 -12.96 4.18 -17.79
C ASN A 143 -12.98 2.91 -18.65
N HIS A 144 -13.27 1.75 -18.05
CA HIS A 144 -13.27 0.45 -18.73
C HIS A 144 -11.94 0.14 -19.44
N GLU A 145 -10.81 0.34 -18.74
CA GLU A 145 -9.45 0.08 -19.21
C GLU A 145 -8.94 1.03 -20.31
N GLU A 146 -9.68 2.09 -20.67
CA GLU A 146 -9.19 3.10 -21.61
C GLU A 146 -7.92 3.79 -21.09
N LEU A 147 -7.81 3.92 -19.77
CA LEU A 147 -6.65 4.49 -19.08
C LEU A 147 -6.14 3.54 -18.01
N ALA A 148 -4.82 3.39 -17.94
CA ALA A 148 -4.15 2.67 -16.86
C ALA A 148 -3.03 3.55 -16.28
N THR A 149 -2.94 3.61 -14.97
CA THR A 149 -1.90 4.37 -14.26
C THR A 149 -1.36 3.58 -13.08
N PRO A 150 -0.05 3.62 -12.79
CA PRO A 150 0.48 3.08 -11.55
C PRO A 150 -0.21 3.74 -10.35
N PHE A 151 -0.65 2.93 -9.39
CA PHE A 151 -1.15 3.39 -8.10
C PHE A 151 -0.09 3.23 -7.00
N TRP A 152 0.63 2.12 -7.05
CA TRP A 152 1.68 1.77 -6.10
C TRP A 152 2.76 0.95 -6.78
N VAL A 153 4.02 1.22 -6.46
CA VAL A 153 5.11 0.27 -6.68
C VAL A 153 5.93 0.26 -5.41
N GLY A 154 6.24 -0.92 -4.90
CA GLY A 154 6.99 -1.01 -3.65
C GLY A 154 7.45 -2.41 -3.29
N THR A 155 8.06 -2.53 -2.11
CA THR A 155 8.56 -3.81 -1.60
C THR A 155 7.43 -4.80 -1.31
N PHE A 156 7.71 -6.08 -1.49
CA PHE A 156 6.83 -7.18 -1.18
C PHE A 156 7.56 -8.23 -0.34
N GLU A 157 7.04 -8.47 0.87
CA GLU A 157 7.58 -9.47 1.78
C GLU A 157 6.51 -10.52 2.09
N VAL A 158 6.82 -11.77 1.80
CA VAL A 158 5.93 -12.88 2.11
C VAL A 158 6.16 -13.39 3.53
N LYS A 159 5.08 -13.81 4.19
CA LYS A 159 5.14 -14.62 5.42
C LYS A 159 4.32 -15.89 5.23
N THR A 160 4.49 -16.88 6.10
CA THR A 160 3.71 -18.12 6.02
C THR A 160 2.29 -17.91 6.56
N GLY A 161 1.27 -18.44 5.88
CA GLY A 161 -0.13 -18.36 6.32
C GLY A 161 -0.82 -17.07 5.88
N SER A 162 -1.84 -16.63 6.63
CA SER A 162 -2.39 -15.28 6.49
C SER A 162 -1.46 -14.28 7.18
N PHE A 163 -1.19 -13.15 6.53
CA PHE A 163 -0.25 -12.16 7.05
C PHE A 163 -0.55 -10.75 6.56
N SER A 164 -0.11 -9.76 7.34
CA SER A 164 0.02 -8.38 6.88
C SER A 164 1.49 -7.99 6.74
N TYR A 165 1.77 -7.13 5.78
CA TYR A 165 3.09 -6.56 5.54
C TYR A 165 2.98 -5.08 5.15
N VAL A 166 4.04 -4.34 5.49
CA VAL A 166 4.17 -2.93 5.14
C VAL A 166 5.09 -2.84 3.92
N SER A 167 4.53 -2.44 2.79
CA SER A 167 5.28 -2.15 1.57
C SER A 167 5.88 -0.75 1.67
N HIS A 168 7.13 -0.61 1.24
CA HIS A 168 7.83 0.68 1.11
C HIS A 168 7.84 1.11 -0.35
N VAL A 169 7.48 2.37 -0.60
CA VAL A 169 7.29 2.91 -1.95
C VAL A 169 8.59 3.02 -2.76
N ASP A 170 8.53 2.74 -4.06
CA ASP A 170 9.49 3.20 -5.06
C ASP A 170 8.97 4.50 -5.68
N ARG A 171 9.36 5.64 -5.09
CA ARG A 171 8.86 6.96 -5.50
C ARG A 171 9.27 7.33 -6.93
N ALA A 172 10.42 6.85 -7.40
CA ALA A 172 10.90 7.17 -8.74
C ALA A 172 9.97 6.61 -9.82
N LYS A 173 9.44 5.40 -9.61
CA LYS A 173 8.46 4.77 -10.51
C LYS A 173 7.08 5.45 -10.53
N LEU A 174 6.73 6.19 -9.47
CA LEU A 174 5.43 6.85 -9.33
C LEU A 174 5.45 8.35 -9.66
N ALA A 175 6.59 8.92 -10.03
CA ALA A 175 6.77 10.38 -10.15
C ALA A 175 5.82 11.09 -11.15
N ARG A 176 5.24 10.36 -12.11
CA ARG A 176 4.32 10.89 -13.13
C ARG A 176 2.94 10.24 -13.12
N ALA A 177 2.65 9.43 -12.11
CA ALA A 177 1.39 8.73 -12.00
C ALA A 177 0.36 9.64 -11.29
N PRO A 178 -0.65 10.17 -12.00
CA PRO A 178 -1.56 11.19 -11.46
C PRO A 178 -2.42 10.70 -10.28
N TYR A 179 -2.62 9.39 -10.17
CA TYR A 179 -3.41 8.76 -9.11
C TYR A 179 -2.57 7.89 -8.18
N ALA A 180 -1.24 8.03 -8.20
CA ALA A 180 -0.39 7.30 -7.26
C ALA A 180 -0.73 7.66 -5.81
N SER A 181 -0.63 6.66 -4.93
CA SER A 181 -0.73 6.88 -3.49
C SER A 181 0.33 7.91 -3.06
N ASP A 182 -0.07 8.86 -2.21
CA ASP A 182 0.82 9.89 -1.67
C ASP A 182 1.73 9.39 -0.53
N LYS A 183 1.43 8.21 0.02
CA LYS A 183 2.07 7.61 1.20
C LYS A 183 3.46 7.06 0.91
N GLU A 184 4.33 7.09 1.93
CA GLU A 184 5.64 6.44 1.92
C GLU A 184 5.57 4.92 2.15
N THR A 185 4.50 4.48 2.82
CA THR A 185 4.24 3.08 3.09
C THR A 185 2.78 2.73 2.83
N LYS A 186 2.54 1.46 2.51
CA LYS A 186 1.19 0.91 2.34
C LYS A 186 1.11 -0.46 3.01
N GLU A 187 0.10 -0.63 3.83
CA GLU A 187 -0.21 -1.93 4.42
C GLU A 187 -1.01 -2.77 3.43
N PHE A 188 -0.59 -4.02 3.30
CA PHE A 188 -1.25 -5.05 2.52
C PHE A 188 -1.52 -6.25 3.42
N THR A 189 -2.67 -6.89 3.22
CA THR A 189 -3.08 -8.08 3.95
C THR A 189 -3.32 -9.22 2.99
N MET A 190 -2.70 -10.36 3.26
CA MET A 190 -2.98 -11.64 2.62
C MET A 190 -3.83 -12.48 3.56
N GLU A 191 -5.08 -12.75 3.18
CA GLU A 191 -5.98 -13.60 3.95
C GLU A 191 -6.78 -14.49 3.01
N ASN A 192 -6.79 -15.80 3.29
CA ASN A 192 -7.54 -16.79 2.52
C ASN A 192 -7.33 -16.73 0.99
N GLY A 193 -6.13 -16.35 0.53
CA GLY A 193 -5.81 -16.22 -0.90
C GLY A 193 -6.26 -14.91 -1.55
N VAL A 194 -6.73 -13.95 -0.75
CA VAL A 194 -7.12 -12.60 -1.19
C VAL A 194 -6.07 -11.61 -0.69
N LEU A 195 -5.52 -10.81 -1.60
CA LEU A 195 -4.65 -9.68 -1.30
C LEU A 195 -5.50 -8.42 -1.14
N SER A 196 -5.42 -7.75 0.00
CA SER A 196 -6.24 -6.57 0.30
C SER A 196 -5.42 -5.36 0.72
N PHE A 197 -5.86 -4.17 0.33
CA PHE A 197 -5.25 -2.89 0.73
C PHE A 197 -6.25 -1.73 0.63
N PRO A 198 -6.07 -0.65 1.43
CA PRO A 198 -6.89 0.54 1.31
C PRO A 198 -6.49 1.40 0.11
N MET A 199 -7.49 1.89 -0.62
CA MET A 199 -7.38 2.92 -1.63
C MET A 199 -8.28 4.09 -1.26
N THR A 200 -7.71 5.30 -1.24
CA THR A 200 -8.48 6.54 -1.08
C THR A 200 -8.53 7.27 -2.41
N TYR A 201 -9.75 7.57 -2.87
CA TYR A 201 -10.01 8.33 -4.09
C TYR A 201 -11.18 9.28 -3.84
N GLU A 202 -11.03 10.55 -4.24
CA GLU A 202 -12.07 11.60 -4.07
C GLU A 202 -12.66 11.69 -2.64
N GLY A 203 -11.81 11.54 -1.62
CA GLY A 203 -12.22 11.64 -0.22
C GLY A 203 -12.91 10.39 0.35
N ALA A 204 -13.17 9.37 -0.47
CA ALA A 204 -13.70 8.08 -0.05
C ALA A 204 -12.57 7.04 0.04
N THR A 205 -12.60 6.21 1.09
CA THR A 205 -11.68 5.07 1.22
C THR A 205 -12.43 3.77 1.00
N ARG A 206 -11.88 2.91 0.14
CA ARG A 206 -12.38 1.56 -0.13
C ARG A 206 -11.28 0.56 0.16
N ILE A 207 -11.65 -0.64 0.59
CA ILE A 207 -10.73 -1.77 0.66
C ILE A 207 -10.81 -2.49 -0.69
N ILE A 208 -9.67 -2.61 -1.33
CA ILE A 208 -9.52 -3.34 -2.59
C ILE A 208 -9.20 -4.79 -2.23
N HIS A 209 -9.83 -5.73 -2.93
CA HIS A 209 -9.63 -7.17 -2.75
C HIS A 209 -9.22 -7.76 -4.11
N LEU A 210 -8.00 -8.28 -4.19
CA LEU A 210 -7.44 -8.89 -5.38
C LEU A 210 -7.34 -10.41 -5.20
N GLU A 211 -7.67 -11.15 -6.25
CA GLU A 211 -7.47 -12.59 -6.36
C GLU A 211 -6.40 -12.90 -7.40
N LYS A 212 -5.61 -13.93 -7.13
CA LYS A 212 -4.60 -14.38 -8.09
C LYS A 212 -5.28 -14.96 -9.32
N GLN A 213 -4.89 -14.48 -10.49
CA GLN A 213 -5.38 -15.07 -11.74
C GLN A 213 -4.81 -16.48 -11.90
N HIS A 214 -5.70 -17.43 -12.16
CA HIS A 214 -5.30 -18.80 -12.44
C HIS A 214 -4.69 -18.84 -13.84
N SER A 215 -3.43 -19.28 -13.93
CA SER A 215 -2.74 -19.53 -15.21
C SER A 215 -3.20 -20.83 -15.85
#